data_AF-A0A485LT51-F1
#
_entry.id   AF-A0A485LT51-F1
#
_cell.length_a   1.000
_cell.length_b   1.000
_cell.length_c   1.000
_cell.angle_alpha   90.00
_cell.angle_beta   90.00
_cell.angle_gamma   90.00
#
_symmetry.space_group_name_H-M   'P 1'
#
loop_
_entity.id
_entity.type
_entity.pdbx_description
1 polymer ?
#
loop_
_entity_poly.entity_id
_entity_poly.type
_entity_poly.pdbx_seq_one_letter_code
_entity_poly.pdbx_strand_id
1 'polypeptide(L)'
;MPIRKDDEVTIVRGTYKNREGRVTQCYRKKFVIHVERVVKEKANGAAVNIGIHPSKVVITKLKLDKDRKKILERKNRAVGDKNKGKFTEADVAMANVD
;
A
#
# COMPACT_ATOMS: atom_id res chain seq x y z
N MET A 1 -0.68 -2.93 2.29
CA MET A 1 -0.81 -2.80 0.81
C MET A 1 0.51 -2.28 0.25
N PRO A 2 1.06 -2.77 -0.87
CA PRO A 2 2.29 -2.21 -1.44
C PRO A 2 2.08 -0.79 -1.96
N ILE A 3 2.95 0.14 -1.59
CA ILE A 3 2.89 1.55 -2.02
C ILE A 3 3.18 1.68 -3.52
N ARG A 4 2.48 2.59 -4.20
CA ARG A 4 2.70 2.90 -5.61
C ARG A 4 2.86 4.41 -5.81
N LYS A 5 3.49 4.78 -6.92
CA LYS A 5 3.33 6.12 -7.51
C LYS A 5 1.84 6.45 -7.62
N ASP A 6 1.52 7.69 -7.31
CA ASP A 6 0.19 8.30 -7.32
C ASP A 6 -0.74 7.92 -6.16
N ASP A 7 -0.33 7.07 -5.21
CA ASP A 7 -1.07 6.93 -3.96
C ASP A 7 -0.94 8.22 -3.14
N GLU A 8 -2.01 8.64 -2.46
CA GLU A 8 -1.93 9.70 -1.45
C GLU A 8 -1.52 9.10 -0.11
N VAL A 9 -0.65 9.81 0.59
CA VAL A 9 -0.06 9.34 1.81
C VAL A 9 0.11 10.44 2.86
N THR A 10 0.00 10.05 4.13
CA THR A 10 0.25 10.90 5.29
C THR A 10 1.44 10.36 6.07
N ILE A 11 2.40 11.22 6.40
CA ILE A 11 3.61 10.86 7.15
C ILE A 11 3.30 10.87 8.64
N VAL A 12 3.52 9.75 9.33
CA VAL A 12 3.15 9.56 10.74
C VAL A 12 4.36 9.63 11.67
N ARG A 13 5.57 9.35 11.17
CA ARG A 13 6.79 9.28 11.97
C ARG A 13 7.91 10.13 11.38
N GLY A 14 8.75 10.69 12.25
CA GLY A 14 9.93 11.49 11.89
C GLY A 14 9.67 12.99 11.77
N THR A 15 10.66 13.74 11.28
CA THR A 15 10.65 15.21 11.21
C THR A 15 9.51 15.79 10.37
N TYR A 16 9.05 15.06 9.35
CA TYR A 16 8.01 15.50 8.41
C TYR A 16 6.62 14.97 8.75
N LYS A 17 6.38 14.64 10.03
CA LYS A 17 5.08 14.14 10.53
C LYS A 17 3.94 15.13 10.23
N ASN A 18 2.73 14.61 10.03
CA ASN A 18 1.49 15.32 9.71
C ASN A 18 1.50 16.05 8.35
N ARG A 19 2.52 15.84 7.52
CA ARG A 19 2.49 16.26 6.12
C ARG A 19 1.83 15.20 5.28
N GLU A 20 1.03 15.66 4.35
CA GLU A 20 0.31 14.83 3.39
C GLU A 20 0.78 15.17 1.98
N GLY A 21 0.73 14.17 1.10
CA GLY A 21 1.05 14.40 -0.30
C GLY A 21 0.92 13.13 -1.12
N ARG A 22 0.97 13.31 -2.44
CA ARG A 22 0.97 12.20 -3.38
C ARG A 22 2.38 11.63 -3.53
N VAL A 23 2.48 10.31 -3.70
CA VAL A 23 3.77 9.66 -3.98
C VAL A 23 4.17 9.96 -5.42
N THR A 24 5.26 10.71 -5.61
CA THR A 24 5.76 11.09 -6.94
C THR A 24 6.56 9.96 -7.58
N GLN A 25 7.39 9.28 -6.80
CA GLN A 25 8.19 8.14 -7.24
C GLN A 25 8.52 7.19 -6.08
N CYS A 26 8.64 5.90 -6.42
CA CYS A 26 9.10 4.85 -5.51
C CYS A 26 10.53 4.44 -5.90
N TYR A 27 11.52 4.87 -5.13
CA TYR A 27 12.92 4.60 -5.41
C TYR A 27 13.40 3.34 -4.69
N ARG A 28 13.12 2.18 -5.30
CA ARG A 28 13.38 0.86 -4.70
C ARG A 28 14.85 0.57 -4.46
N LYS A 29 15.79 1.09 -5.27
CA LYS A 29 17.24 0.91 -5.07
C LYS A 29 17.70 1.45 -3.71
N LYS A 30 17.05 2.49 -3.19
CA LYS A 30 17.36 3.11 -1.88
C LYS A 30 16.27 2.84 -0.83
N PHE A 31 15.28 2.00 -1.15
CA PHE A 31 14.11 1.71 -0.30
C PHE A 31 13.40 2.96 0.27
N VAL A 32 13.34 4.03 -0.54
CA VAL A 32 12.65 5.28 -0.17
C VAL A 32 11.56 5.63 -1.17
N ILE A 33 10.57 6.37 -0.69
CA ILE A 33 9.55 7.03 -1.48
C ILE A 33 9.80 8.55 -1.46
N HIS A 34 9.41 9.21 -2.54
CA HIS A 34 9.38 10.66 -2.58
C HIS A 34 7.92 11.12 -2.57
N VAL A 35 7.59 12.01 -1.63
CA VAL A 35 6.26 12.55 -1.42
C VAL A 35 6.24 13.99 -1.92
N GLU A 36 5.16 14.37 -2.59
CA GLU A 36 4.95 15.74 -3.05
C GLU A 36 4.98 16.72 -1.88
N ARG A 37 5.49 17.95 -2.10
CA ARG A 37 5.65 19.01 -1.09
C ARG A 37 6.61 18.69 0.07
N VAL A 38 7.24 17.51 0.09
CA VAL A 38 8.30 17.18 1.04
C VAL A 38 9.66 17.32 0.36
N VAL A 39 10.12 18.57 0.32
CA VAL A 39 11.38 18.99 -0.30
C VAL A 39 12.29 19.67 0.71
N LYS A 40 13.59 19.64 0.41
CA LYS A 40 14.63 20.43 1.07
C LYS A 40 15.23 21.37 0.03
N GLU A 41 15.46 22.62 0.40
CA GLU A 41 16.20 23.57 -0.44
C GLU A 41 17.71 23.35 -0.33
N LYS A 42 18.39 23.38 -1.47
CA LYS A 42 19.85 23.44 -1.55
C LYS A 42 20.33 24.89 -1.36
N ALA A 43 21.63 25.05 -1.10
CA ALA A 43 22.26 26.37 -1.00
C ALA A 43 22.10 27.24 -2.27
N ASN A 44 21.90 26.60 -3.43
CA ASN A 44 21.64 27.28 -4.71
C ASN A 44 20.14 27.59 -4.96
N GLY A 45 19.27 27.44 -3.95
CA GLY A 45 17.83 27.72 -4.05
C GLY A 45 16.99 26.64 -4.73
N ALA A 46 17.61 25.58 -5.29
CA ALA A 46 16.86 24.50 -5.91
C ALA A 46 16.21 23.57 -4.87
N ALA A 47 14.94 23.23 -5.06
CA ALA A 47 14.22 22.26 -4.22
C ALA A 47 14.53 20.81 -4.63
N VAL A 48 14.82 19.95 -3.65
CA VAL A 48 15.08 18.52 -3.87
C VAL A 48 14.18 17.68 -2.97
N ASN A 49 13.57 16.63 -3.53
CA ASN A 49 12.71 15.73 -2.79
C ASN A 49 13.47 14.94 -1.73
N ILE A 50 12.91 14.87 -0.54
CA ILE A 50 13.46 14.10 0.56
C ILE A 50 12.96 12.65 0.43
N GLY A 51 13.87 11.69 0.65
CA GLY A 51 13.51 10.28 0.68
C GLY A 51 12.91 9.91 2.03
N ILE A 52 11.72 9.31 2.02
CA ILE A 52 11.03 8.84 3.22
C ILE A 52 10.92 7.32 3.13
N HIS A 53 11.15 6.63 4.25
CA HIS A 53 10.91 5.18 4.28
C HIS A 53 9.41 4.89 4.34
N PRO A 54 8.85 4.00 3.51
CA PRO A 54 7.41 3.76 3.43
C PRO A 54 6.78 3.27 4.75
N SER A 55 7.55 2.68 5.67
CA SER A 55 7.01 2.29 7.00
C SER A 55 6.69 3.48 7.93
N LYS A 56 7.18 4.68 7.62
CA LYS A 56 6.89 5.91 8.39
C LYS A 56 5.59 6.59 7.95
N VAL A 57 4.88 5.97 7.02
CA VAL A 57 3.82 6.59 6.23
C VAL A 57 2.58 5.70 6.22
N VAL A 58 1.41 6.31 6.22
CA VAL A 58 0.10 5.66 6.08
C VAL A 58 -0.52 6.08 4.75
N ILE A 59 -1.12 5.13 4.04
CA ILE A 59 -1.79 5.39 2.76
C ILE A 59 -3.21 5.90 3.05
N THR A 60 -3.56 7.08 2.53
CA THR A 60 -4.88 7.69 2.69
C THR A 60 -5.80 7.36 1.53
N LYS A 61 -5.32 7.51 0.28
CA LYS A 61 -6.06 7.14 -0.93
C LYS A 61 -5.22 6.25 -1.83
N LEU A 62 -5.84 5.19 -2.33
CA LEU A 62 -5.21 4.23 -3.24
C LEU A 62 -5.51 4.60 -4.70
N LYS A 63 -4.49 4.59 -5.55
CA LYS A 63 -4.71 4.55 -7.01
C LYS A 63 -5.16 3.15 -7.41
N LEU A 64 -6.43 3.00 -7.74
CA LEU A 64 -7.01 1.72 -8.14
C LEU A 64 -6.72 1.42 -9.62
N ASP A 65 -6.21 0.22 -9.88
CA ASP A 65 -6.16 -0.40 -11.20
C ASP A 65 -6.71 -1.84 -11.13
N LYS A 66 -6.81 -2.50 -12.28
CA LYS A 66 -7.37 -3.86 -12.38
C LYS A 66 -6.67 -4.84 -11.43
N ASP A 67 -5.34 -4.80 -11.36
CA ASP A 67 -4.59 -5.77 -10.56
C ASP A 67 -4.54 -5.41 -9.07
N ARG A 68 -4.56 -4.13 -8.71
CA ARG A 68 -4.67 -3.69 -7.32
C ARG A 68 -6.04 -4.03 -6.73
N LYS A 69 -7.11 -3.95 -7.53
CA LYS A 69 -8.45 -4.46 -7.14
C LYS A 69 -8.40 -5.97 -6.87
N LYS A 70 -7.85 -6.77 -7.78
CA LYS A 70 -7.64 -8.22 -7.55
C LYS A 70 -6.82 -8.52 -6.29
N ILE A 71 -5.78 -7.72 -6.00
CA ILE A 71 -4.97 -7.89 -4.78
C ILE A 71 -5.81 -7.61 -3.53
N LEU A 72 -6.68 -6.59 -3.55
CA LEU A 72 -7.58 -6.28 -2.44
C LEU A 72 -8.60 -7.41 -2.23
N GLU A 73 -9.24 -7.89 -3.31
CA GLU A 73 -10.19 -9.01 -3.27
C GLU A 73 -9.53 -10.27 -2.70
N ARG A 74 -8.34 -10.64 -3.20
CA ARG A 74 -7.58 -11.79 -2.70
C ARG A 74 -7.16 -11.64 -1.23
N LYS A 75 -6.86 -10.42 -0.78
CA LYS A 75 -6.44 -10.15 0.61
C LYS A 75 -7.61 -9.83 1.54
N ASN A 76 -8.85 -9.91 1.05
CA ASN A 76 -10.02 -9.66 1.85
C ASN A 76 -10.22 -10.80 2.86
N ARG A 77 -9.80 -10.56 4.11
CA ARG A 77 -9.85 -11.55 5.19
C ARG A 77 -11.28 -11.90 5.62
N ALA A 78 -12.26 -11.04 5.32
CA ALA A 78 -13.66 -11.26 5.69
C ALA A 78 -14.28 -12.48 4.98
N VAL A 79 -13.71 -12.92 3.85
CA VAL A 79 -14.19 -14.07 3.08
C VAL A 79 -13.48 -15.37 3.51
N GLY A 80 -12.19 -15.28 3.88
CA GLY A 80 -11.38 -16.44 4.24
C GLY A 80 -11.76 -17.10 5.58
N ASP A 81 -12.16 -16.32 6.58
CA ASP A 81 -12.55 -16.88 7.89
C ASP A 81 -13.95 -17.51 7.87
N LYS A 82 -14.84 -17.09 6.95
CA LYS A 82 -16.20 -17.65 6.83
C LYS A 82 -16.24 -19.05 6.21
N ASN A 83 -15.27 -19.38 5.36
CA ASN A 83 -15.24 -20.64 4.62
C ASN A 83 -14.39 -21.72 5.32
N LYS A 84 -13.67 -21.39 6.40
CA LYS A 84 -12.71 -22.30 7.06
C LYS A 84 -13.33 -23.35 7.98
N GLY A 85 -14.66 -23.52 7.94
CA GLY A 85 -15.39 -24.51 8.74
C GLY A 85 -16.77 -24.87 8.21
N LYS A 86 -17.11 -24.47 6.98
CA LYS A 86 -18.36 -24.83 6.32
C LYS A 86 -18.04 -25.74 5.13
N PHE A 87 -17.83 -27.02 5.41
CA PHE A 87 -17.98 -28.02 4.36
C PHE A 87 -19.47 -28.08 4.02
N THR A 88 -19.81 -27.92 2.76
CA THR A 88 -21.19 -28.17 2.32
C THR A 88 -21.38 -29.68 2.17
N GLU A 89 -22.60 -30.19 2.38
CA GLU A 89 -22.89 -31.64 2.27
C GLU A 89 -22.49 -32.21 0.89
N ALA A 90 -22.50 -31.38 -0.16
CA ALA A 90 -22.04 -31.73 -1.49
C ALA A 90 -20.52 -32.01 -1.57
N ASP A 91 -19.70 -31.32 -0.78
CA ASP A 91 -18.24 -31.53 -0.75
C ASP A 91 -17.88 -32.84 -0.02
N VAL A 92 -18.69 -33.27 0.94
CA VAL A 92 -18.54 -34.52 1.69
C VAL A 92 -19.00 -35.73 0.84
N ALA A 93 -20.02 -35.55 0.01
CA ALA A 93 -20.54 -36.61 -0.86
C ALA A 93 -19.57 -37.00 -1.99
N MET A 94 -18.82 -36.04 -2.55
CA MET A 94 -17.84 -36.32 -3.62
C MET A 94 -16.54 -36.96 -3.13
N ALA A 95 -16.23 -36.90 -1.82
CA ALA A 95 -15.02 -37.51 -1.26
C ALA A 95 -15.18 -39.01 -0.95
N ASN A 96 -16.41 -39.53 -0.92
CA ASN A 96 -16.71 -40.94 -0.60
C ASN A 96 -17.07 -41.79 -1.84
N VAL A 97 -16.85 -41.26 -3.05
CA VAL A 97 -17.01 -42.01 -4.31
C VAL A 97 -15.62 -42.22 -4.90
N ASP A 98 -14.90 -43.19 -4.33
CA ASP A 98 -13.86 -43.97 -5.02
C ASP A 98 -14.50 -45.30 -5.46
#